data_AF-A0A2W5PKQ8-F1
#
_entry.id   AF-A0A2W5PKQ8-F1
#
_cell.length_a   1.000
_cell.length_b   1.000
_cell.length_c   1.000
_cell.angle_alpha   90.00
_cell.angle_beta   90.00
_cell.angle_gamma   90.00
#
_symmetry.space_group_name_H-M   'P 1'
#
loop_
_entity.id
_entity.type
_entity.pdbx_description
1 polymer ?
#
loop_
_entity_poly.entity_id
_entity_poly.type
_entity_poly.pdbx_seq_one_letter_code
_entity_poly.pdbx_strand_id
1 'polypeptide(L)'
;DAMDAPDGRVLTVAGLVLPRQRPGSAKGVFFVTLDDETGVANVIVWPKLYERRRRVLLGASVLAVRGRVQREGSVVHLIAQGLRNIAGDAHGARAGACCS
;
A
#
# COMPACT_ATOMS: atom_id res chain seq x y z
N ASP A 1 -7.63 -9.36 -6.28
CA ASP A 1 -6.55 -8.36 -6.14
C ASP A 1 -7.17 -7.02 -5.71
N ALA A 2 -6.37 -5.95 -5.63
CA ALA A 2 -6.88 -4.63 -5.23
C ALA A 2 -7.70 -3.94 -6.33
N MET A 3 -7.38 -4.18 -7.60
CA MET A 3 -8.01 -3.53 -8.75
C MET A 3 -9.42 -4.06 -9.04
N ASP A 4 -9.75 -5.30 -8.62
CA ASP A 4 -11.08 -5.89 -8.78
C ASP A 4 -11.90 -5.91 -7.48
N ALA A 5 -11.31 -5.49 -6.36
CA ALA A 5 -11.99 -5.48 -5.07
C ALA A 5 -13.10 -4.40 -4.98
N PRO A 6 -14.28 -4.72 -4.41
CA PRO A 6 -15.32 -3.72 -4.17
C PRO A 6 -14.83 -2.54 -3.31
N ASP A 7 -15.44 -1.37 -3.51
CA ASP A 7 -15.21 -0.21 -2.64
C ASP A 7 -15.47 -0.57 -1.17
N GLY A 8 -14.61 -0.06 -0.28
CA GLY A 8 -14.68 -0.33 1.15
C GLY A 8 -14.17 -1.69 1.61
N ARG A 9 -13.85 -2.63 0.69
CA ARG A 9 -13.22 -3.90 1.06
C ARG A 9 -11.86 -3.66 1.71
N VAL A 10 -11.56 -4.42 2.76
CA VAL A 10 -10.24 -4.42 3.38
C VAL A 10 -9.45 -5.61 2.83
N LEU A 11 -8.22 -5.35 2.39
CA LEU A 11 -7.32 -6.36 1.85
C LEU A 11 -5.87 -6.03 2.18
N THR A 12 -4.99 -6.98 1.90
CA THR A 12 -3.53 -6.80 2.01
C THR A 12 -2.91 -6.96 0.63
N VAL A 13 -2.15 -5.96 0.19
CA VAL A 13 -1.34 -5.98 -1.03
C VAL A 13 0.12 -6.03 -0.62
N ALA A 14 0.95 -6.76 -1.35
CA ALA A 14 2.38 -6.73 -1.21
C ALA A 14 3.01 -6.48 -2.57
N GLY A 15 3.96 -5.55 -2.63
CA GLY A 15 4.60 -5.20 -3.90
C GLY A 15 5.91 -4.46 -3.71
N LEU A 16 6.63 -4.31 -4.81
CA LEU A 16 7.81 -3.47 -4.89
C LEU A 16 7.40 -2.02 -4.69
N VAL A 17 8.12 -1.30 -3.84
CA VAL A 17 7.85 0.12 -3.64
C VAL A 17 8.53 0.93 -4.74
N LEU A 18 7.71 1.60 -5.55
CA LEU A 18 8.15 2.53 -6.58
C LEU A 18 8.29 3.95 -5.95
N PRO A 19 7.81 5.08 -6.52
CA PRO A 19 8.00 6.37 -5.87
C PRO A 19 7.14 6.53 -4.61
N ARG A 20 7.72 7.26 -3.65
CA ARG A 20 7.01 7.79 -2.48
C ARG A 20 6.95 9.30 -2.63
N GLN A 21 5.77 9.87 -2.57
CA GLN A 21 5.57 11.30 -2.71
C GLN A 21 4.90 11.86 -1.45
N ARG A 22 5.34 13.04 -1.03
CA ARG A 22 4.69 13.81 0.04
C ARG A 22 4.56 15.26 -0.43
N PRO A 23 3.56 15.58 -1.26
CA PRO A 23 3.35 16.94 -1.74
C PRO A 23 3.14 17.89 -0.56
N GLY A 24 3.73 19.09 -0.62
CA GLY A 24 3.58 20.10 0.45
C GLY A 24 2.13 20.52 0.67
N SER A 25 1.30 20.49 -0.37
CA SER A 25 -0.14 20.81 -0.33
C SER A 25 -1.01 19.71 0.29
N ALA A 26 -0.50 18.47 0.41
CA ALA A 26 -1.30 17.32 0.82
C ALA A 26 -1.42 17.14 2.35
N LYS A 27 -1.21 18.21 3.13
CA LYS A 27 -1.32 18.21 4.61
C LYS A 27 -0.56 17.04 5.28
N GLY A 28 0.58 16.67 4.71
CA GLY A 28 1.43 15.59 5.23
C GLY A 28 1.05 14.17 4.81
N VAL A 29 0.05 14.00 3.95
CA VAL A 29 -0.29 12.70 3.35
C VAL A 29 0.84 12.23 2.44
N PHE A 30 1.13 10.93 2.52
CA PHE A 30 2.06 10.23 1.64
C PHE A 30 1.29 9.44 0.59
N PHE A 31 1.79 9.48 -0.63
CA PHE A 31 1.37 8.64 -1.74
C PHE A 31 2.49 7.65 -2.02
N VAL A 32 2.15 6.37 -2.11
CA VAL A 32 3.10 5.29 -2.42
C VAL A 32 2.53 4.45 -3.54
N THR A 33 3.31 4.22 -4.58
CA THR A 33 2.95 3.26 -5.63
C THR A 33 3.60 1.93 -5.32
N LEU A 34 2.79 0.87 -5.26
CA LEU A 34 3.25 -0.51 -5.20
C LEU A 34 3.07 -1.17 -6.56
N ASP A 35 4.05 -1.96 -6.97
CA ASP A 35 4.02 -2.76 -8.19
C ASP A 35 4.08 -4.24 -7.84
N ASP A 36 3.14 -5.01 -8.37
CA ASP A 36 3.08 -6.47 -8.29
C ASP A 36 2.71 -7.06 -9.67
N GLU A 37 2.65 -8.39 -9.77
CA GLU A 37 2.32 -9.06 -11.03
C GLU A 37 0.89 -8.80 -11.55
N THR A 38 0.01 -8.28 -10.70
CA THR A 38 -1.37 -7.90 -11.05
C THR A 38 -1.49 -6.43 -11.46
N GLY A 39 -0.46 -5.62 -11.21
CA GLY A 39 -0.34 -4.24 -11.66
C GLY A 39 0.08 -3.28 -10.55
N VAL A 40 -0.29 -2.01 -10.72
CA VAL A 40 0.10 -0.94 -9.79
C VAL A 40 -1.03 -0.57 -8.82
N ALA A 41 -0.71 -0.51 -7.53
CA ALA A 41 -1.62 -0.06 -6.49
C ALA A 41 -1.18 1.30 -5.91
N ASN A 42 -2.10 2.28 -5.94
CA ASN A 42 -1.87 3.60 -5.35
C ASN A 42 -2.29 3.63 -3.89
N VAL A 43 -1.31 3.65 -2.99
CA VAL A 43 -1.51 3.61 -1.54
C VAL A 43 -1.49 5.02 -0.97
N ILE A 44 -2.50 5.35 -0.18
CA ILE A 44 -2.58 6.60 0.59
C ILE A 44 -2.22 6.31 2.05
N VAL A 45 -1.20 7.00 2.56
CA VAL A 45 -0.73 6.87 3.94
C VAL A 45 -0.94 8.19 4.66
N TRP A 46 -1.89 8.19 5.60
CA TRP A 46 -2.19 9.35 6.44
C TRP A 46 -1.05 9.66 7.43
N PRO A 47 -0.88 10.95 7.82
CA PRO A 47 0.19 11.38 8.74
C PRO A 47 0.28 10.52 10.00
N LYS A 48 -0.86 10.22 10.62
CA LYS A 48 -0.94 9.41 11.84
C LYS A 48 -0.34 8.01 11.66
N LEU A 49 -0.51 7.38 10.50
CA LEU A 49 0.08 6.06 10.23
C LEU A 49 1.58 6.20 9.89
N TYR A 50 1.94 7.22 9.11
CA TYR A 50 3.33 7.54 8.84
C TYR A 50 4.14 7.73 10.12
N GLU A 51 3.66 8.53 11.07
CA GLU A 51 4.32 8.78 12.35
C GLU A 51 4.59 7.48 13.11
N ARG A 52 3.62 6.56 13.16
CA ARG A 52 3.77 5.25 13.82
C ARG A 52 4.69 4.29 13.07
N ARG A 53 4.76 4.39 11.74
CA ARG A 53 5.46 3.42 10.86
C ARG A 53 6.55 4.06 10.01
N ARG A 54 7.15 5.16 10.50
CA ARG A 54 8.10 5.99 9.74
C ARG A 54 9.26 5.20 9.14
N ARG A 55 9.88 4.33 9.95
CA ARG A 55 11.01 3.49 9.50
C ARG A 55 10.60 2.55 8.37
N VAL A 56 9.43 1.94 8.47
CA VAL A 56 8.91 1.01 7.46
C VAL A 56 8.59 1.76 6.17
N LEU A 57 7.85 2.86 6.25
CA LEU A 57 7.42 3.61 5.06
C LEU A 57 8.62 4.14 4.26
N LEU A 58 9.65 4.64 4.93
CA LEU A 58 10.80 5.26 4.28
C LEU A 58 11.87 4.26 3.84
N GLY A 59 12.03 3.13 4.52
CA GLY A 59 13.15 2.21 4.32
C GLY A 59 12.82 0.91 3.59
N ALA A 60 11.56 0.50 3.47
CA ALA A 60 11.20 -0.79 2.88
C ALA A 60 11.27 -0.76 1.36
N SER A 61 12.07 -1.63 0.73
CA SER A 61 12.05 -1.83 -0.74
C SER A 61 10.85 -2.67 -1.20
N VAL A 62 10.36 -3.58 -0.35
CA VAL A 62 9.14 -4.37 -0.57
C VAL A 62 8.21 -4.18 0.63
N LEU A 63 6.95 -3.84 0.36
CA LEU A 63 6.01 -3.43 1.40
C LEU A 63 4.72 -4.23 1.30
N ALA A 64 4.33 -4.84 2.42
CA ALA A 64 2.97 -5.35 2.60
C ALA A 64 2.11 -4.27 3.27
N VAL A 65 1.01 -3.90 2.61
CA VAL A 65 0.07 -2.88 3.04
C VAL A 65 -1.30 -3.51 3.25
N ARG A 66 -1.77 -3.47 4.51
CA ARG A 66 -3.17 -3.74 4.82
C ARG A 66 -3.93 -2.43 4.73
N GLY A 67 -4.99 -2.38 3.91
CA GLY A 67 -5.74 -1.15 3.69
C GLY A 67 -7.15 -1.38 3.21
N ARG A 68 -7.92 -0.30 3.21
CA ARG A 68 -9.30 -0.26 2.69
C ARG A 68 -9.27 0.27 1.27
N VAL A 69 -9.91 -0.44 0.35
CA VAL A 69 -10.12 0.01 -1.03
C VAL A 69 -11.03 1.23 -1.01
N GLN A 70 -10.62 2.26 -1.74
CA GLN A 70 -11.41 3.45 -2.03
C GLN A 70 -11.44 3.64 -3.54
N ARG A 71 -12.64 3.69 -4.13
CA ARG A 71 -12.82 3.93 -5.55
C ARG A 71 -13.34 5.35 -5.79
N GLU A 72 -12.67 6.07 -6.69
CA GLU A 72 -13.09 7.38 -7.18
C GLU A 72 -13.13 7.35 -8.71
N GLY A 73 -14.33 7.15 -9.25
CA GLY A 73 -14.50 6.89 -10.69
C GLY A 73 -13.75 5.62 -11.12
N SER A 74 -12.81 5.76 -12.06
CA SER A 74 -11.96 4.67 -12.54
C SER A 74 -10.69 4.46 -11.71
N VAL A 75 -10.40 5.34 -10.76
CA VAL A 75 -9.17 5.28 -9.97
C VAL A 75 -9.41 4.49 -8.67
N VAL A 76 -8.51 3.54 -8.40
CA VAL A 76 -8.53 2.73 -7.18
C VAL A 76 -7.38 3.15 -6.27
N HIS A 77 -7.71 3.51 -5.04
CA HIS A 77 -6.76 3.79 -3.98
C HIS A 77 -6.86 2.76 -2.87
N LEU A 78 -5.74 2.47 -2.23
CA LEU A 78 -5.69 1.66 -1.01
C LEU A 78 -5.36 2.57 0.17
N ILE A 79 -6.34 2.85 1.02
CA ILE A 79 -6.14 3.64 2.23
C ILE A 79 -5.44 2.77 3.27
N ALA A 80 -4.17 3.06 3.53
CA ALA A 80 -3.35 2.24 4.40
C ALA A 80 -3.81 2.30 5.86
N GLN A 81 -3.93 1.13 6.47
CA GLN A 81 -4.22 0.93 7.89
C GLN A 81 -3.03 0.31 8.63
N GLY A 82 -2.18 -0.45 7.92
CA GLY A 82 -0.97 -1.07 8.44
C GLY A 82 0.10 -1.27 7.36
N LEU A 83 1.36 -1.18 7.76
CA LEU A 83 2.54 -1.31 6.91
C LEU A 83 3.52 -2.30 7.50
N ARG A 84 4.06 -3.22 6.69
CA ARG A 84 5.15 -4.14 7.07
C ARG A 84 6.22 -4.17 5.96
N ASN A 85 7.48 -4.04 6.35
CA ASN A 85 8.60 -4.37 5.46
C ASN A 85 8.69 -5.89 5.38
N ILE A 86 8.75 -6.43 4.17
CA ILE A 86 8.90 -7.87 3.93
C ILE A 86 10.15 -8.19 3.08
N ALA A 87 10.95 -7.17 2.75
CA ALA A 87 12.25 -7.36 2.13
C ALA A 87 13.21 -7.99 3.16
N GLY A 88 13.28 -9.31 3.14
CA GLY A 88 13.95 -10.15 4.14
C GLY A 88 13.33 -11.55 4.24
N ASP A 89 12.04 -11.68 3.89
CA ASP A 89 11.27 -12.93 3.92
C ASP A 89 10.88 -13.43 2.50
N ALA A 90 11.47 -12.84 1.47
CA ALA A 90 11.04 -12.96 0.06
C ALA A 90 11.49 -14.25 -0.66
N HIS A 91 11.70 -15.35 0.06
CA HIS A 91 11.82 -16.71 -0.49
C HIS A 91 10.51 -17.49 -0.24
N GLY A 92 9.35 -16.93 -0.57
CA GLY A 92 8.09 -17.69 -0.45
C GLY A 92 6.76 -16.95 -0.36
N ALA A 93 6.73 -15.62 -0.44
CA ALA A 93 5.46 -14.90 -0.48
C ALA A 93 4.84 -15.01 -1.89
N ARG A 94 4.15 -16.12 -2.16
CA ARG A 94 3.20 -16.22 -3.28
C ARG A 94 2.22 -15.07 -3.15
N ALA A 95 2.28 -14.14 -4.09
CA ALA A 95 1.27 -13.12 -4.28
C ALA A 95 -0.03 -13.84 -4.63
N GLY A 96 -0.87 -13.93 -3.61
CA GLY A 96 -2.12 -14.64 -3.62
C GLY A 96 -2.88 -14.07 -2.45
N ALA A 97 -3.95 -13.35 -2.78
CA ALA A 97 -4.83 -12.68 -1.83
C ALA A 97 -5.07 -13.55 -0.60
N CYS A 98 -4.39 -13.23 0.51
CA CYS A 98 -4.73 -13.82 1.81
C CYS A 98 -5.94 -13.04 2.34
N CYS A 99 -7.09 -13.31 1.74
CA CYS A 99 -8.40 -13.05 2.31
C CYS A 99 -8.88 -14.37 2.92
N SER A 100 -8.80 -14.47 4.24
CA SER A 100 -9.64 -15.34 5.05
C SER A 100 -10.48 -14.43 5.94
#